data_AF-A0A917EAR6-F1
#
_entry.id   AF-A0A917EAR6-F1
#
_cell.length_a   1.000
_cell.length_b   1.000
_cell.length_c   1.000
_cell.angle_alpha   90.00
_cell.angle_beta   90.00
_cell.angle_gamma   90.00
#
_symmetry.space_group_name_H-M   'P 1'
#
loop_
_entity.id
_entity.type
_entity.pdbx_description
1 polymer ?
#
loop_
_entity_poly.entity_id
_entity_poly.type
_entity_poly.pdbx_seq_one_letter_code
_entity_poly.pdbx_strand_id
1 'polypeptide(L)'
;MKTLVYLASGAIKKKYYSMPFEAMYFIDYNAGLRKNYPDEPTHIRFIGKDALLSIDRLKRDNVRIDCLVVINEGLFDGGGVYPLFSDFLMGYLYPLLKDQFTLITDLNPYKTTIYKSISRLDWAIEKTCELFPGDKNYINPRIFTTYASENGAFGQVFKIRKVNLQTVFQIKNNQIKVKLIHGSIWSDADDLDYIGIKLSNDGVRLPSRENRNFQTSSEFFSAKTNVHNLNNKSVEEILQDAESIRAEVLGLTTWGAGDYEDVFNLLENHQCTQVKEVRFYHLNKNDFAGIYKSYADQIIAAYPNFFTDIIQSDAYNNQYLSVIKMGYSSLMQKLCAEITQALKADEDFRFSEIKIDSNELRVKSRTNNQFIQGLLQTVMKLNN
;
A
#
# COMPACT_ATOMS: atom_id res chain seq x y z
N MET A 1 -24.09 6.02 6.84
CA MET A 1 -23.54 4.68 7.13
C MET A 1 -22.09 4.71 7.58
N LYS A 2 -21.90 4.68 8.91
CA LYS A 2 -20.63 4.32 9.55
C LYS A 2 -20.52 2.81 9.70
N THR A 3 -19.50 2.22 9.09
CA THR A 3 -19.30 0.76 9.10
C THR A 3 -18.06 0.36 9.89
N LEU A 4 -18.20 -0.63 10.78
CA LEU A 4 -17.08 -1.32 11.41
C LEU A 4 -16.88 -2.71 10.79
N VAL A 5 -15.63 -3.09 10.57
CA VAL A 5 -15.24 -4.46 10.20
C VAL A 5 -14.21 -4.95 11.19
N TYR A 6 -14.48 -6.10 11.82
CA TYR A 6 -13.56 -6.76 12.74
C TYR A 6 -13.10 -8.09 12.15
N LEU A 7 -11.82 -8.16 11.77
CA LEU A 7 -11.17 -9.38 11.31
C LEU A 7 -10.72 -10.25 12.49
N ALA A 8 -10.94 -11.56 12.36
CA ALA A 8 -10.72 -12.57 13.40
C ALA A 8 -11.39 -12.16 14.73
N SER A 9 -12.69 -11.92 14.63
CA SER A 9 -13.47 -11.29 15.68
C SER A 9 -13.75 -12.16 16.90
N GLY A 10 -13.70 -13.49 16.76
CA GLY A 10 -14.16 -14.41 17.80
C GLY A 10 -15.66 -14.30 18.11
N ALA A 11 -16.03 -14.65 19.34
CA ALA A 11 -17.42 -14.62 19.80
C ALA A 11 -17.93 -13.18 20.02
N ILE A 12 -19.21 -12.96 19.74
CA ILE A 12 -19.87 -11.68 20.02
C ILE A 12 -19.81 -11.35 21.52
N LYS A 13 -19.80 -10.05 21.85
CA LYS A 13 -19.89 -9.55 23.22
C LYS A 13 -21.04 -8.57 23.35
N LYS A 14 -21.69 -8.54 24.53
CA LYS A 14 -22.83 -7.63 24.82
C LYS A 14 -22.49 -6.15 24.56
N LYS A 15 -21.24 -5.74 24.78
CA LYS A 15 -20.79 -4.36 24.57
C LYS A 15 -20.85 -3.91 23.10
N TYR A 16 -20.93 -4.82 22.14
CA TYR A 16 -20.98 -4.46 20.71
C TYR A 16 -22.32 -3.84 20.32
N TYR A 17 -23.43 -4.24 20.95
CA TYR A 17 -24.77 -3.73 20.62
C TYR A 17 -24.97 -2.23 20.86
N SER A 18 -24.16 -1.62 21.73
CA SER A 18 -24.22 -0.19 22.03
C SER A 18 -23.21 0.65 21.23
N MET A 19 -22.48 0.04 20.30
CA MET A 19 -21.46 0.77 19.54
C MET A 19 -22.10 1.68 18.48
N PRO A 20 -21.54 2.87 18.21
CA PRO A 20 -22.17 3.88 17.36
C PRO A 20 -21.90 3.64 15.86
N PHE A 21 -22.11 2.41 15.39
CA PHE A 21 -21.97 2.01 13.99
C PHE A 21 -23.30 1.56 13.43
N GLU A 22 -23.61 2.01 12.21
CA GLU A 22 -24.84 1.65 11.51
C GLU A 22 -24.78 0.22 10.95
N ALA A 23 -23.57 -0.28 10.68
CA ALA A 23 -23.32 -1.66 10.29
C ALA A 23 -21.99 -2.15 10.88
N MET A 24 -21.97 -3.38 11.37
CA MET A 24 -20.78 -4.02 11.93
C MET A 24 -20.64 -5.44 11.39
N TYR A 25 -19.51 -5.73 10.77
CA TYR A 25 -19.19 -7.04 10.21
C TYR A 25 -18.11 -7.71 11.05
N PHE A 26 -18.46 -8.84 11.66
CA PHE A 26 -17.57 -9.66 12.47
C PHE A 26 -17.16 -10.87 11.66
N ILE A 27 -15.89 -10.95 11.31
CA ILE A 27 -15.33 -11.96 10.40
C ILE A 27 -14.49 -12.93 11.21
N ASP A 28 -14.80 -14.21 11.10
CA ASP A 28 -14.01 -15.29 11.71
C ASP A 28 -14.20 -16.58 10.91
N TYR A 29 -13.13 -17.32 10.67
CA TYR A 29 -13.23 -18.58 9.92
C TYR A 29 -13.96 -19.67 10.70
N ASN A 30 -14.06 -19.55 12.02
CA ASN A 30 -14.80 -20.49 12.86
C ASN A 30 -16.30 -20.24 12.76
N ALA A 31 -16.93 -20.83 11.75
CA ALA A 31 -18.38 -20.76 11.52
C ALA A 31 -19.23 -21.23 12.73
N GLY A 32 -18.67 -22.07 13.61
CA GLY A 32 -19.33 -22.51 14.83
C GLY A 32 -19.61 -21.38 15.82
N LEU A 33 -18.96 -20.21 15.66
CA LEU A 33 -19.26 -19.00 16.44
C LEU A 33 -20.59 -18.37 16.05
N ARG A 34 -21.15 -18.69 14.87
CA ARG A 34 -22.42 -18.11 14.40
C ARG A 34 -23.56 -18.23 15.41
N LYS A 35 -23.62 -19.35 16.14
CA LYS A 35 -24.62 -19.59 17.20
C LYS A 35 -24.59 -18.56 18.34
N ASN A 36 -23.48 -17.83 18.48
CA ASN A 36 -23.34 -16.79 19.48
C ASN A 36 -23.90 -15.45 18.98
N TYR A 37 -24.04 -15.26 17.67
CA TYR A 37 -24.49 -14.03 17.04
C TYR A 37 -26.02 -14.00 16.87
N PRO A 38 -26.64 -12.81 16.82
CA PRO A 38 -28.09 -12.71 16.65
C PRO A 38 -28.54 -13.23 15.28
N ASP A 39 -29.62 -14.02 15.27
CA ASP A 39 -30.26 -14.50 14.04
C ASP A 39 -31.18 -13.44 13.40
N GLU A 40 -31.68 -12.51 14.20
CA GLU A 40 -32.54 -11.41 13.75
C GLU A 40 -31.77 -10.31 13.03
N PRO A 41 -32.43 -9.54 12.12
CA PRO A 41 -31.81 -8.42 11.43
C PRO A 41 -31.38 -7.35 12.43
N THR A 42 -30.10 -7.38 12.79
CA THR A 42 -29.45 -6.33 13.57
C THR A 42 -28.42 -5.61 12.70
N HIS A 43 -27.88 -4.50 13.22
CA HIS A 43 -26.72 -3.84 12.64
C HIS A 43 -25.43 -4.68 12.77
N ILE A 44 -25.47 -5.83 13.45
CA ILE A 44 -24.36 -6.77 13.63
C ILE A 44 -24.51 -7.97 12.69
N ARG A 45 -23.48 -8.27 11.92
CA ARG A 45 -23.46 -9.37 10.95
C ARG A 45 -22.22 -10.23 11.16
N PHE A 46 -22.41 -11.54 11.31
CA PHE A 46 -21.31 -12.49 11.36
C PHE A 46 -21.03 -13.08 9.97
N ILE A 47 -19.76 -13.17 9.61
CA ILE A 47 -19.28 -13.85 8.41
C ILE A 47 -18.33 -14.95 8.86
N GLY A 48 -18.84 -16.19 8.86
CA GLY A 48 -18.12 -17.40 9.26
C GLY A 48 -17.10 -17.90 8.24
N LYS A 49 -16.29 -17.02 7.63
CA LYS A 49 -15.37 -17.35 6.55
C LYS A 49 -13.97 -16.81 6.81
N ASP A 50 -13.01 -17.36 6.08
CA ASP A 50 -11.67 -16.77 5.96
C ASP A 50 -11.74 -15.28 5.55
N ALA A 51 -10.73 -14.49 5.94
CA ALA A 51 -10.72 -13.05 5.71
C ALA A 51 -10.75 -12.69 4.21
N LEU A 52 -10.02 -13.41 3.33
CA LEU A 52 -10.03 -13.14 1.88
C LEU A 52 -11.42 -13.33 1.26
N LEU A 53 -12.10 -14.42 1.63
CA LEU A 53 -13.44 -14.73 1.14
C LEU A 53 -14.50 -13.79 1.71
N SER A 54 -14.26 -13.30 2.93
CA SER A 54 -15.12 -12.29 3.55
C SER A 54 -14.97 -10.95 2.84
N ILE A 55 -13.75 -10.56 2.47
CA ILE A 55 -13.50 -9.36 1.65
C ILE A 55 -14.23 -9.46 0.31
N ASP A 56 -14.20 -10.61 -0.37
CA ASP A 56 -14.98 -10.84 -1.59
C ASP A 56 -16.48 -10.58 -1.43
N ARG A 57 -17.05 -11.03 -0.31
CA ARG A 57 -18.44 -10.75 0.02
C ARG A 57 -18.66 -9.27 0.25
N LEU A 58 -17.81 -8.62 1.04
CA LEU A 58 -17.92 -7.19 1.32
C LEU A 58 -17.78 -6.32 0.05
N LYS A 59 -16.92 -6.72 -0.91
CA LYS A 59 -16.81 -6.08 -2.23
C LYS A 59 -18.12 -6.17 -3.01
N ARG A 60 -18.72 -7.36 -3.10
CA ARG A 60 -20.02 -7.55 -3.78
C ARG A 60 -21.16 -6.77 -3.10
N ASP A 61 -21.10 -6.65 -1.77
CA ASP A 61 -22.06 -5.88 -0.99
C ASP A 61 -21.76 -4.36 -0.99
N ASN A 62 -20.76 -3.91 -1.76
CA ASN A 62 -20.32 -2.50 -1.88
C ASN A 62 -20.03 -1.83 -0.51
N VAL A 63 -19.49 -2.59 0.43
CA VAL A 63 -19.22 -2.09 1.78
C VAL A 63 -18.05 -1.11 1.76
N ARG A 64 -18.21 0.02 2.46
CA ARG A 64 -17.13 0.97 2.75
C ARG A 64 -16.86 1.01 4.25
N ILE A 65 -15.60 0.86 4.63
CA ILE A 65 -15.16 0.63 6.01
C ILE A 65 -14.68 1.95 6.64
N ASP A 66 -15.37 2.39 7.70
CA ASP A 66 -15.00 3.55 8.52
C ASP A 66 -14.10 3.18 9.70
N CYS A 67 -14.24 1.95 10.20
CA CYS A 67 -13.45 1.43 11.29
C CYS A 67 -13.02 -0.01 11.01
N LEU A 68 -11.72 -0.26 10.96
CA LEU A 68 -11.13 -1.58 10.84
C LEU A 68 -10.59 -1.99 12.21
N VAL A 69 -10.94 -3.20 12.65
CA VAL A 69 -10.43 -3.79 13.89
C VAL A 69 -9.63 -5.04 13.54
N VAL A 70 -8.39 -5.12 14.02
CA VAL A 70 -7.48 -6.27 13.87
C VAL A 70 -6.73 -6.44 15.19
N ILE A 71 -7.31 -7.20 16.11
CA ILE A 71 -6.74 -7.40 17.46
C ILE A 71 -6.30 -8.83 17.69
N ASN A 72 -7.16 -9.80 17.35
CA ASN A 72 -6.85 -11.21 17.57
C ASN A 72 -6.38 -11.79 16.23
N GLU A 73 -5.09 -11.86 15.98
CA GLU A 73 -4.63 -12.44 14.71
C GLU A 73 -4.51 -13.97 14.78
N GLY A 74 -4.54 -14.53 15.98
CA GLY A 74 -4.54 -15.99 16.21
C GLY A 74 -3.27 -16.72 15.77
N LEU A 75 -2.29 -16.03 15.19
CA LEU A 75 -1.03 -16.61 14.72
C LEU A 75 -0.22 -17.29 15.84
N PHE A 76 -0.14 -16.65 17.00
CA PHE A 76 0.63 -17.15 18.15
C PHE A 76 -0.15 -18.19 18.96
N ASP A 77 -1.49 -18.13 18.91
CA ASP A 77 -2.40 -19.07 19.59
C ASP A 77 -2.79 -20.26 18.68
N GLY A 78 -2.13 -20.42 17.53
CA GLY A 78 -2.29 -21.55 16.60
C GLY A 78 -3.59 -21.56 15.79
N GLY A 79 -4.39 -20.48 15.84
CA GLY A 79 -5.67 -20.36 15.15
C GLY A 79 -5.61 -19.66 13.78
N GLY A 80 -4.61 -18.80 13.55
CA GLY A 80 -4.44 -18.04 12.31
C GLY A 80 -3.47 -18.73 11.34
N VAL A 81 -3.75 -18.64 10.04
CA VAL A 81 -2.92 -19.25 8.99
C VAL A 81 -1.97 -18.27 8.30
N TYR A 82 -2.24 -16.95 8.38
CA TYR A 82 -1.39 -15.88 7.88
C TYR A 82 -1.58 -14.59 8.71
N PRO A 83 -0.58 -13.67 8.73
CA PRO A 83 -0.73 -12.37 9.37
C PRO A 83 -1.82 -11.54 8.70
N LEU A 84 -2.74 -10.98 9.49
CA LEU A 84 -3.81 -10.17 8.94
C LEU A 84 -3.27 -8.87 8.33
N PHE A 85 -2.19 -8.32 8.89
CA PHE A 85 -1.49 -7.18 8.30
C PHE A 85 -0.52 -7.52 7.16
N SER A 86 -0.61 -8.71 6.56
CA SER A 86 0.18 -9.04 5.38
C SER A 86 -0.21 -8.20 4.16
N ASP A 87 0.75 -7.93 3.29
CA ASP A 87 0.58 -7.11 2.08
C ASP A 87 -0.53 -7.64 1.16
N PHE A 88 -0.65 -8.96 1.00
CA PHE A 88 -1.70 -9.52 0.13
C PHE A 88 -3.11 -9.31 0.72
N LEU A 89 -3.29 -9.46 2.04
CA LEU A 89 -4.60 -9.27 2.67
C LEU A 89 -4.96 -7.79 2.74
N MET A 90 -4.05 -6.96 3.24
CA MET A 90 -4.28 -5.52 3.37
C MET A 90 -4.42 -4.86 1.99
N GLY A 91 -3.64 -5.30 1.01
CA GLY A 91 -3.81 -4.91 -0.39
C GLY A 91 -5.19 -5.28 -0.91
N TYR A 92 -5.67 -6.51 -0.68
CA TYR A 92 -6.99 -6.93 -1.17
C TYR A 92 -8.15 -6.23 -0.45
N LEU A 93 -7.98 -5.92 0.84
CA LEU A 93 -8.93 -5.16 1.66
C LEU A 93 -8.95 -3.67 1.28
N TYR A 94 -7.82 -3.13 0.81
CA TYR A 94 -7.59 -1.71 0.57
C TYR A 94 -8.74 -1.00 -0.15
N PRO A 95 -9.34 -1.53 -1.24
CA PRO A 95 -10.42 -0.85 -1.95
C PRO A 95 -11.66 -0.62 -1.09
N LEU A 96 -11.93 -1.44 -0.07
CA LEU A 96 -13.09 -1.30 0.81
C LEU A 96 -12.90 -0.20 1.87
N LEU A 97 -11.67 0.16 2.19
CA LEU A 97 -11.37 1.17 3.19
C LEU A 97 -11.77 2.56 2.67
N LYS A 98 -12.32 3.42 3.53
CA LYS A 98 -12.47 4.84 3.18
C LYS A 98 -11.10 5.54 3.15
N ASP A 99 -11.03 6.69 2.48
CA ASP A 99 -9.81 7.49 2.42
C ASP A 99 -9.31 7.91 3.79
N GLN A 100 -10.25 8.11 4.73
CA GLN A 100 -9.98 8.28 6.15
C GLN A 100 -10.78 7.25 6.94
N PHE A 101 -10.11 6.51 7.81
CA PHE A 101 -10.74 5.50 8.64
C PHE A 101 -10.04 5.38 10.00
N THR A 102 -10.67 4.69 10.95
CA THR A 102 -10.07 4.35 12.24
C THR A 102 -9.55 2.91 12.21
N LEU A 103 -8.29 2.71 12.56
CA LEU A 103 -7.71 1.40 12.80
C LEU A 103 -7.62 1.14 14.31
N ILE A 104 -8.21 0.05 14.78
CA ILE A 104 -8.06 -0.45 16.14
C ILE A 104 -7.26 -1.74 16.06
N THR A 105 -6.10 -1.78 16.71
CA THR A 105 -5.16 -2.89 16.57
C THR A 105 -4.39 -3.15 17.85
N ASP A 106 -3.68 -4.28 17.96
CA ASP A 106 -2.58 -4.43 18.92
C ASP A 106 -1.29 -4.83 18.21
N LEU A 107 -0.36 -3.87 18.10
CA LEU A 107 0.93 -4.07 17.42
C LEU A 107 2.01 -4.63 18.33
N ASN A 108 1.75 -4.79 19.64
CA ASN A 108 2.75 -5.26 20.59
C ASN A 108 3.37 -6.62 20.23
N PRO A 109 2.61 -7.64 19.76
CA PRO A 109 3.18 -8.93 19.36
C PRO A 109 4.21 -8.84 18.23
N TYR A 110 4.20 -7.75 17.45
CA TYR A 110 5.12 -7.56 16.32
C TYR A 110 6.41 -6.85 16.67
N LYS A 111 6.53 -6.26 17.88
CA LYS A 111 7.68 -5.44 18.23
C LYS A 111 8.99 -6.24 18.39
N THR A 112 8.88 -7.51 18.72
CA THR A 112 10.03 -8.38 19.07
C THR A 112 10.12 -9.64 18.20
N THR A 113 9.31 -9.74 17.14
CA THR A 113 9.23 -10.94 16.29
C THR A 113 9.88 -10.71 14.92
N ILE A 114 10.05 -11.80 14.17
CA ILE A 114 10.50 -11.76 12.75
C ILE A 114 9.58 -10.92 11.85
N TYR A 115 8.39 -10.61 12.33
CA TYR A 115 7.36 -9.81 11.67
C TYR A 115 7.44 -8.32 12.04
N LYS A 116 8.59 -7.81 12.48
CA LYS A 116 8.75 -6.40 12.88
C LYS A 116 8.36 -5.41 11.79
N SER A 117 8.47 -5.76 10.51
CA SER A 117 7.98 -4.97 9.39
C SER A 117 6.47 -4.71 9.46
N ILE A 118 5.67 -5.70 9.89
CA ILE A 118 4.21 -5.59 10.04
C ILE A 118 3.82 -4.48 11.04
N SER A 119 4.60 -4.30 12.11
CA SER A 119 4.35 -3.23 13.10
C SER A 119 4.40 -1.81 12.51
N ARG A 120 5.03 -1.66 11.33
CA ARG A 120 5.14 -0.37 10.63
C ARG A 120 3.84 0.02 9.92
N LEU A 121 2.97 -0.94 9.63
CA LEU A 121 1.74 -0.74 8.84
C LEU A 121 2.03 -0.05 7.50
N ASP A 122 3.05 -0.51 6.79
CA ASP A 122 3.55 0.08 5.55
C ASP A 122 2.74 -0.42 4.33
N TRP A 123 1.44 -0.12 4.31
CA TRP A 123 0.52 -0.56 3.24
C TRP A 123 -0.21 0.60 2.56
N ALA A 124 0.55 1.56 2.05
CA ALA A 124 0.07 2.78 1.38
C ALA A 124 -0.93 3.57 2.24
N ILE A 125 -0.58 3.74 3.51
CA ILE A 125 -1.35 4.50 4.50
C ILE A 125 -0.44 5.38 5.35
N GLU A 126 -1.05 6.40 5.96
CA GLU A 126 -0.42 7.35 6.86
C GLU A 126 -1.18 7.40 8.18
N LYS A 127 -0.45 7.31 9.29
CA LYS A 127 -0.99 7.52 10.64
C LYS A 127 -1.13 9.02 10.86
N THR A 128 -2.35 9.56 10.78
CA THR A 128 -2.58 10.99 10.98
C THR A 128 -2.61 11.37 12.46
N CYS A 129 -3.13 10.49 13.32
CA CYS A 129 -3.00 10.61 14.78
C CYS A 129 -3.27 9.28 15.49
N GLU A 130 -2.76 9.17 16.73
CA GLU A 130 -3.16 8.15 17.70
C GLU A 130 -4.20 8.75 18.65
N LEU A 131 -5.24 7.97 18.98
CA LEU A 131 -6.31 8.37 19.89
C LEU A 131 -6.13 7.67 21.25
N PHE A 132 -6.38 8.42 22.31
CA PHE A 132 -6.24 8.01 23.71
C PHE A 132 -7.59 8.08 24.46
N PRO A 133 -7.70 7.46 25.65
CA PRO A 133 -8.87 7.63 26.50
C PRO A 133 -9.18 9.11 26.76
N GLY A 134 -10.40 9.54 26.41
CA GLY A 134 -10.84 10.94 26.49
C GLY A 134 -11.01 11.60 25.12
N ASP A 135 -10.35 11.09 24.08
CA ASP A 135 -10.49 11.63 22.73
C ASP A 135 -11.87 11.31 22.13
N LYS A 136 -12.38 12.26 21.33
CA LYS A 136 -13.64 12.09 20.61
C LYS A 136 -13.51 10.92 19.62
N ASN A 137 -14.44 9.97 19.70
CA ASN A 137 -14.44 8.72 18.93
C ASN A 137 -13.36 7.70 19.30
N TYR A 138 -12.66 7.85 20.44
CA TYR A 138 -11.85 6.77 20.97
C TYR A 138 -12.72 5.57 21.32
N ILE A 139 -12.29 4.38 20.90
CA ILE A 139 -12.93 3.11 21.24
C ILE A 139 -11.89 2.27 21.96
N ASN A 140 -12.15 1.91 23.22
CA ASN A 140 -11.22 1.15 24.03
C ASN A 140 -10.94 -0.24 23.39
N PRO A 141 -9.71 -0.54 22.94
CA PRO A 141 -9.36 -1.82 22.30
C PRO A 141 -9.71 -3.05 23.13
N ARG A 142 -9.73 -2.93 24.47
CA ARG A 142 -10.02 -4.04 25.39
C ARG A 142 -11.43 -4.60 25.24
N ILE A 143 -12.38 -3.86 24.65
CA ILE A 143 -13.71 -4.43 24.37
C ILE A 143 -13.63 -5.59 23.36
N PHE A 144 -12.56 -5.66 22.56
CA PHE A 144 -12.41 -6.64 21.48
C PHE A 144 -11.67 -7.92 21.91
N THR A 145 -10.92 -7.92 23.01
CA THR A 145 -10.27 -9.14 23.54
C THR A 145 -10.79 -9.52 24.93
N THR A 146 -10.51 -10.76 25.36
CA THR A 146 -10.66 -11.22 26.75
C THR A 146 -9.30 -11.48 27.41
N TYR A 147 -8.20 -11.40 26.65
CA TYR A 147 -6.86 -11.79 27.07
C TYR A 147 -5.99 -10.64 27.58
N ALA A 148 -6.42 -9.39 27.42
CA ALA A 148 -5.64 -8.25 27.85
C ALA A 148 -5.59 -8.17 29.39
N SER A 149 -4.40 -8.35 29.97
CA SER A 149 -4.17 -8.17 31.42
C SER A 149 -4.65 -6.79 31.88
N GLU A 150 -5.29 -6.69 33.04
CA GLU A 150 -5.88 -5.43 33.52
C GLU A 150 -4.86 -4.28 33.66
N ASN A 151 -3.57 -4.61 33.84
CA ASN A 151 -2.51 -3.66 34.16
C ASN A 151 -1.48 -3.41 33.04
N GLY A 152 -1.66 -3.97 31.84
CA GLY A 152 -0.74 -3.80 30.70
C GLY A 152 -1.14 -2.71 29.71
N ALA A 153 -0.17 -2.12 29.00
CA ALA A 153 -0.46 -1.33 27.80
C ALA A 153 -0.99 -2.27 26.71
N PHE A 154 -2.24 -2.09 26.27
CA PHE A 154 -2.89 -2.98 25.30
C PHE A 154 -3.63 -2.19 24.23
N GLY A 155 -3.32 -2.54 22.98
CA GLY A 155 -3.98 -1.99 21.81
C GLY A 155 -3.66 -0.52 21.54
N GLN A 156 -3.86 -0.13 20.29
CA GLN A 156 -3.71 1.22 19.78
C GLN A 156 -4.92 1.56 18.91
N VAL A 157 -5.27 2.84 18.88
CA VAL A 157 -6.34 3.36 18.03
C VAL A 157 -5.75 4.47 17.18
N PHE A 158 -5.69 4.25 15.86
CA PHE A 158 -5.15 5.23 14.94
C PHE A 158 -6.25 5.82 14.07
N LYS A 159 -6.17 7.12 13.79
CA LYS A 159 -6.76 7.68 12.57
C LYS A 159 -5.76 7.49 11.44
N ILE A 160 -6.26 6.88 10.37
CA ILE A 160 -5.47 6.53 9.20
C ILE A 160 -6.03 7.29 8.01
N ARG A 161 -5.12 7.78 7.17
CA ARG A 161 -5.40 8.28 5.83
C ARG A 161 -4.74 7.37 4.80
N LYS A 162 -5.46 7.06 3.72
CA LYS A 162 -4.87 6.41 2.54
C LYS A 162 -3.86 7.35 1.87
N VAL A 163 -2.71 6.80 1.53
CA VAL A 163 -1.77 7.44 0.62
C VAL A 163 -2.19 7.04 -0.79
N ASN A 164 -2.38 8.03 -1.67
CA ASN A 164 -2.62 7.78 -3.09
C ASN A 164 -1.65 8.64 -3.89
N LEU A 165 -0.38 8.21 -3.89
CA LEU A 165 0.67 8.87 -4.65
C LEU A 165 0.87 8.14 -5.96
N GLN A 166 0.82 8.87 -7.06
CA GLN A 166 1.09 8.36 -8.39
C GLN A 166 2.21 9.19 -9.02
N THR A 167 3.25 8.51 -9.46
CA THR A 167 4.29 9.09 -10.31
C THR A 167 4.08 8.58 -11.73
N VAL A 168 4.09 9.47 -12.72
CA VAL A 168 3.99 9.11 -14.13
C VAL A 168 5.35 9.35 -14.76
N PHE A 169 5.91 8.32 -15.39
CA PHE A 169 7.15 8.39 -16.11
C PHE A 169 6.87 8.47 -17.61
N GLN A 170 7.63 9.33 -18.29
CA GLN A 170 7.71 9.34 -19.74
C GLN A 170 8.97 8.57 -20.12
N ILE A 171 8.81 7.44 -20.80
CA ILE A 171 9.92 6.69 -21.36
C ILE A 171 10.24 7.24 -22.76
N LYS A 172 11.50 7.13 -23.21
CA LYS A 172 11.98 7.83 -24.42
C LYS A 172 11.21 7.52 -25.70
N ASN A 173 10.67 6.30 -25.83
CA ASN A 173 9.94 5.90 -27.03
C ASN A 173 8.49 6.44 -27.08
N ASN A 174 7.97 7.04 -25.99
CA ASN A 174 6.60 7.55 -25.84
C ASN A 174 5.46 6.58 -26.23
N GLN A 175 5.74 5.29 -26.44
CA GLN A 175 4.73 4.30 -26.84
C GLN A 175 4.03 3.71 -25.63
N ILE A 176 4.77 3.48 -24.53
CA ILE A 176 4.23 2.92 -23.30
C ILE A 176 4.27 3.98 -22.21
N LYS A 177 3.12 4.29 -21.63
CA LYS A 177 3.04 5.13 -20.45
C LYS A 177 3.35 4.29 -19.22
N VAL A 178 4.29 4.74 -18.39
CA VAL A 178 4.60 4.04 -17.15
C VAL A 178 4.11 4.84 -15.94
N LYS A 179 3.40 4.17 -15.04
CA LYS A 179 2.97 4.74 -13.77
C LYS A 179 3.52 3.91 -12.63
N LEU A 180 3.87 4.57 -11.54
CA LEU A 180 4.21 3.94 -10.28
C LEU A 180 3.30 4.50 -9.20
N ILE A 181 2.54 3.61 -8.57
CA ILE A 181 1.39 3.92 -7.74
C ILE A 181 1.65 3.34 -6.35
N HIS A 182 1.75 4.23 -5.36
CA HIS A 182 1.77 3.85 -3.95
C HIS A 182 0.32 3.64 -3.50
N GLY A 183 -0.13 2.39 -3.61
CA GLY A 183 -1.53 2.00 -3.46
C GLY A 183 -1.72 0.53 -3.82
N SER A 184 -2.95 0.05 -3.63
CA SER A 184 -3.28 -1.33 -3.97
C SER A 184 -3.70 -1.47 -5.42
N ILE A 185 -3.11 -2.43 -6.13
CA ILE A 185 -3.51 -2.86 -7.48
C ILE A 185 -5.01 -3.17 -7.59
N TRP A 186 -5.60 -3.66 -6.50
CA TRP A 186 -7.00 -4.05 -6.47
C TRP A 186 -7.98 -2.87 -6.49
N SER A 187 -7.47 -1.65 -6.34
CA SER A 187 -8.28 -0.42 -6.44
C SER A 187 -8.68 -0.13 -7.89
N ASP A 188 -7.84 -0.57 -8.83
CA ASP A 188 -8.00 -0.33 -10.26
C ASP A 188 -8.27 -1.62 -11.03
N ALA A 189 -8.59 -2.72 -10.34
CA ALA A 189 -8.68 -4.06 -10.95
C ALA A 189 -9.62 -4.13 -12.16
N ASP A 190 -10.69 -3.33 -12.16
CA ASP A 190 -11.67 -3.27 -13.27
C ASP A 190 -11.12 -2.52 -14.50
N ASP A 191 -10.05 -1.71 -14.34
CA ASP A 191 -9.39 -0.94 -15.39
C ASP A 191 -8.12 -1.64 -15.94
N LEU A 192 -7.82 -2.85 -15.47
CA LEU A 192 -6.61 -3.59 -15.82
C LEU A 192 -6.94 -4.80 -16.68
N ASP A 193 -6.30 -4.86 -17.85
CA ASP A 193 -6.40 -6.03 -18.75
C ASP A 193 -5.51 -7.19 -18.27
N TYR A 194 -4.47 -6.87 -17.49
CA TYR A 194 -3.52 -7.83 -16.95
C TYR A 194 -3.15 -7.43 -15.51
N ILE A 195 -3.40 -8.30 -14.55
CA ILE A 195 -3.09 -8.14 -13.12
C ILE A 195 -1.97 -9.12 -12.76
N GLY A 196 -0.74 -8.65 -12.83
CA GLY A 196 0.45 -9.40 -12.44
C GLY A 196 0.70 -9.31 -10.95
N ILE A 197 0.59 -10.46 -10.26
CA ILE A 197 0.97 -10.59 -8.84
C ILE A 197 1.89 -11.78 -8.64
N LYS A 198 2.84 -11.67 -7.71
CA LYS A 198 3.70 -12.81 -7.35
C LYS A 198 2.95 -13.77 -6.43
N LEU A 199 2.63 -14.96 -6.94
CA LEU A 199 2.00 -16.03 -6.16
C LEU A 199 2.99 -17.18 -5.96
N SER A 200 3.27 -17.54 -4.71
CA SER A 200 4.05 -18.74 -4.43
C SER A 200 3.28 -19.99 -4.87
N ASN A 201 4.01 -21.00 -5.35
CA ASN A 201 3.41 -22.25 -5.81
C ASN A 201 2.65 -22.97 -4.68
N ASP A 202 3.14 -22.86 -3.43
CA ASP A 202 2.51 -23.52 -2.27
C ASP A 202 1.44 -22.65 -1.58
N GLY A 203 1.39 -21.35 -1.87
CA GLY A 203 0.49 -20.39 -1.23
C GLY A 203 0.48 -20.44 0.31
N VAL A 204 -0.47 -19.76 0.93
CA VAL A 204 -0.85 -20.07 2.33
C VAL A 204 -2.10 -20.94 2.29
N ARG A 205 -2.11 -22.04 3.04
CA ARG A 205 -3.30 -22.90 3.16
C ARG A 205 -4.42 -22.12 3.85
N LEU A 206 -5.57 -22.05 3.19
CA LEU A 206 -6.77 -21.45 3.75
C LEU A 206 -7.53 -22.48 4.61
N PRO A 207 -8.24 -22.06 5.66
CA PRO A 207 -8.98 -22.98 6.53
C PRO A 207 -10.01 -23.80 5.73
N SER A 208 -9.90 -25.13 5.78
CA SER A 208 -10.58 -26.06 4.86
C SER A 208 -12.07 -26.29 5.13
N ARG A 209 -12.61 -25.88 6.29
CA ARG A 209 -13.96 -26.29 6.73
C ARG A 209 -15.11 -25.69 5.92
N GLU A 210 -14.93 -24.52 5.30
CA GLU A 210 -15.93 -23.91 4.41
C GLU A 210 -15.39 -23.60 3.00
N ASN A 211 -14.09 -23.78 2.76
CA ASN A 211 -13.42 -23.39 1.53
C ASN A 211 -13.36 -24.53 0.52
N ARG A 212 -14.51 -24.98 0.01
CA ARG A 212 -14.53 -26.07 -1.00
C ARG A 212 -13.90 -25.69 -2.34
N ASN A 213 -13.77 -24.38 -2.62
CA ASN A 213 -13.33 -23.91 -3.93
C ASN A 213 -11.85 -23.51 -3.97
N PHE A 214 -11.22 -23.19 -2.84
CA PHE A 214 -9.82 -22.74 -2.77
C PHE A 214 -9.12 -23.31 -1.55
N GLN A 215 -8.06 -24.07 -1.75
CA GLN A 215 -7.22 -24.63 -0.69
C GLN A 215 -6.12 -23.67 -0.28
N THR A 216 -5.69 -22.78 -1.18
CA THR A 216 -4.59 -21.84 -0.92
C THR A 216 -4.95 -20.40 -1.33
N SER A 217 -4.22 -19.43 -0.77
CA SER A 217 -4.30 -18.03 -1.21
C SER A 217 -3.92 -17.85 -2.69
N SER A 218 -2.98 -18.68 -3.19
CA SER A 218 -2.55 -18.68 -4.59
C SER A 218 -3.71 -19.08 -5.52
N GLU A 219 -4.42 -20.16 -5.19
CA GLU A 219 -5.63 -20.59 -5.93
C GLU A 219 -6.73 -19.53 -5.88
N PHE A 220 -6.95 -18.91 -4.70
CA PHE A 220 -7.95 -17.86 -4.54
C PHE A 220 -7.71 -16.67 -5.48
N PHE A 221 -6.46 -16.19 -5.57
CA PHE A 221 -6.14 -15.07 -6.46
C PHE A 221 -6.07 -15.48 -7.92
N SER A 222 -5.55 -16.68 -8.23
CA SER A 222 -5.47 -17.17 -9.63
C SER A 222 -6.85 -17.35 -10.26
N ALA A 223 -7.90 -17.55 -9.47
CA ALA A 223 -9.27 -17.65 -9.95
C ALA A 223 -9.93 -16.28 -10.24
N LYS A 224 -9.24 -15.17 -9.99
CA LYS A 224 -9.75 -13.83 -10.30
C LYS A 224 -9.50 -13.50 -11.77
N THR A 225 -10.43 -12.74 -12.34
CA THR A 225 -10.32 -12.25 -13.72
C THR A 225 -9.02 -11.47 -13.92
N ASN A 226 -8.39 -11.71 -15.06
CA ASN A 226 -7.14 -11.06 -15.51
C ASN A 226 -5.95 -11.25 -14.56
N VAL A 227 -5.99 -12.17 -13.59
CA VAL A 227 -4.84 -12.39 -12.69
C VAL A 227 -3.84 -13.36 -13.29
N HIS A 228 -2.57 -12.96 -13.29
CA HIS A 228 -1.46 -13.74 -13.80
C HIS A 228 -0.37 -13.85 -12.74
N ASN A 229 0.14 -15.06 -12.55
CA ASN A 229 1.24 -15.31 -11.63
C ASN A 229 2.57 -14.82 -12.22
N LEU A 230 3.27 -13.95 -11.49
CA LEU A 230 4.60 -13.42 -11.84
C LEU A 230 5.76 -14.25 -11.29
N ASN A 231 5.48 -15.33 -10.56
CA ASN A 231 6.53 -16.11 -9.91
C ASN A 231 7.52 -16.65 -10.95
N ASN A 232 8.80 -16.32 -10.75
CA ASN A 232 9.92 -16.66 -11.63
C ASN A 232 9.84 -16.10 -13.07
N LYS A 233 8.99 -15.10 -13.35
CA LYS A 233 8.92 -14.47 -14.67
C LYS A 233 9.87 -13.29 -14.81
N SER A 234 10.49 -13.17 -15.99
CA SER A 234 11.17 -11.96 -16.44
C SER A 234 10.18 -10.90 -16.91
N VAL A 235 10.64 -9.66 -17.11
CA VAL A 235 9.80 -8.57 -17.65
C VAL A 235 9.35 -8.90 -19.08
N GLU A 236 10.24 -9.45 -19.89
CA GLU A 236 9.97 -9.86 -21.27
C GLU A 236 8.91 -10.96 -21.34
N GLU A 237 8.99 -11.97 -20.47
CA GLU A 237 7.97 -13.02 -20.39
C GLU A 237 6.61 -12.44 -20.00
N ILE A 238 6.58 -11.48 -19.07
CA ILE A 238 5.34 -10.78 -18.68
C ILE A 238 4.76 -9.99 -19.86
N LEU A 239 5.59 -9.29 -20.63
CA LEU A 239 5.15 -8.53 -21.80
C LEU A 239 4.63 -9.45 -22.91
N GLN A 240 5.29 -10.58 -23.15
CA GLN A 240 4.84 -11.59 -24.12
C GLN A 240 3.49 -12.20 -23.73
N ASP A 241 3.31 -12.52 -22.44
CA ASP A 241 2.02 -13.03 -21.93
C ASP A 241 0.91 -11.99 -22.13
N ALA A 242 1.18 -10.73 -21.80
CA ALA A 242 0.24 -9.64 -21.97
C ALA A 242 -0.16 -9.43 -23.45
N GLU A 243 0.80 -9.53 -24.37
CA GLU A 243 0.54 -9.47 -25.82
C GLU A 243 -0.34 -10.61 -26.31
N SER A 244 -0.11 -11.83 -25.81
CA SER A 244 -0.86 -13.02 -26.22
C SER A 244 -2.37 -12.88 -25.94
N ILE A 245 -2.72 -12.13 -24.90
CA ILE A 245 -4.11 -11.83 -24.52
C ILE A 245 -4.57 -10.44 -24.99
N ARG A 246 -3.73 -9.72 -25.73
CA ARG A 246 -3.97 -8.36 -26.24
C ARG A 246 -4.22 -7.31 -25.15
N ALA A 247 -3.58 -7.44 -24.00
CA ALA A 247 -3.70 -6.48 -22.90
C ALA A 247 -3.12 -5.10 -23.29
N GLU A 248 -3.87 -4.03 -23.03
CA GLU A 248 -3.40 -2.65 -23.25
C GLU A 248 -2.87 -2.02 -21.96
N VAL A 249 -3.49 -2.35 -20.83
CA VAL A 249 -3.16 -1.81 -19.50
C VAL A 249 -2.75 -2.93 -18.55
N LEU A 250 -1.48 -2.92 -18.15
CA LEU A 250 -0.90 -3.88 -17.21
C LEU A 250 -0.81 -3.25 -15.83
N GLY A 251 -1.26 -3.96 -14.80
CA GLY A 251 -0.98 -3.67 -13.40
C GLY A 251 -0.04 -4.72 -12.84
N LEU A 252 1.08 -4.32 -12.24
CA LEU A 252 2.11 -5.24 -11.74
C LEU A 252 2.45 -4.89 -10.28
N THR A 253 2.33 -5.83 -9.36
CA THR A 253 2.90 -5.70 -8.00
C THR A 253 4.36 -6.13 -8.01
N THR A 254 5.11 -5.86 -6.93
CA THR A 254 6.51 -6.27 -6.81
C THR A 254 6.78 -7.74 -7.14
N TRP A 255 7.86 -7.99 -7.88
CA TRP A 255 8.36 -9.31 -8.29
C TRP A 255 9.89 -9.30 -8.45
N GLY A 256 10.49 -10.38 -8.93
CA GLY A 256 11.92 -10.37 -9.31
C GLY A 256 12.91 -10.04 -8.19
N ALA A 257 12.54 -10.25 -6.92
CA ALA A 257 13.36 -9.92 -5.74
C ALA A 257 13.76 -8.44 -5.61
N GLY A 258 13.06 -7.54 -6.29
CA GLY A 258 13.33 -6.10 -6.20
C GLY A 258 14.35 -5.57 -7.21
N ASP A 259 14.85 -6.42 -8.12
CA ASP A 259 15.71 -5.99 -9.21
C ASP A 259 14.88 -5.43 -10.36
N TYR A 260 14.93 -4.11 -10.52
CA TYR A 260 14.16 -3.38 -11.53
C TYR A 260 15.02 -2.40 -12.32
N GLU A 261 16.36 -2.51 -12.25
CA GLU A 261 17.26 -1.52 -12.84
C GLU A 261 17.08 -1.44 -14.37
N ASP A 262 16.82 -2.57 -15.03
CA ASP A 262 16.65 -2.67 -16.49
C ASP A 262 15.21 -2.61 -16.99
N VAL A 263 14.21 -2.50 -16.11
CA VAL A 263 12.79 -2.51 -16.50
C VAL A 263 12.49 -1.42 -17.53
N PHE A 264 13.02 -0.21 -17.36
CA PHE A 264 12.82 0.87 -18.33
C PHE A 264 13.54 0.60 -19.65
N ASN A 265 14.76 0.07 -19.63
CA ASN A 265 15.48 -0.28 -20.85
C ASN A 265 14.70 -1.33 -21.65
N LEU A 266 14.11 -2.31 -20.97
CA LEU A 266 13.28 -3.32 -21.60
C LEU A 266 12.02 -2.70 -22.20
N LEU A 267 11.28 -1.89 -21.44
CA LEU A 267 10.08 -1.21 -21.94
C LEU A 267 10.37 -0.23 -23.09
N GLU A 268 11.53 0.44 -23.08
CA GLU A 268 11.94 1.37 -24.14
C GLU A 268 12.30 0.66 -25.45
N ASN A 269 12.95 -0.50 -25.34
CA ASN A 269 13.37 -1.29 -26.51
C ASN A 269 12.30 -2.29 -26.96
N HIS A 270 11.23 -2.46 -26.19
CA HIS A 270 10.12 -3.34 -26.53
C HIS A 270 9.34 -2.77 -27.72
N GLN A 271 9.31 -3.49 -28.84
CA GLN A 271 8.67 -3.04 -30.09
C GLN A 271 7.15 -3.26 -30.12
N CYS A 272 6.52 -3.40 -28.96
CA CYS A 272 5.10 -3.73 -28.86
C CYS A 272 4.20 -2.54 -29.18
N THR A 273 3.15 -2.80 -29.96
CA THR A 273 2.12 -1.80 -30.30
C THR A 273 0.86 -1.94 -29.44
N GLN A 274 0.70 -3.04 -28.71
CA GLN A 274 -0.53 -3.36 -27.98
C GLN A 274 -0.52 -2.80 -26.55
N VAL A 275 0.58 -2.99 -25.82
CA VAL A 275 0.72 -2.49 -24.44
C VAL A 275 0.89 -0.98 -24.49
N LYS A 276 -0.08 -0.24 -23.94
CA LYS A 276 -0.10 1.23 -23.92
C LYS A 276 0.27 1.80 -22.57
N GLU A 277 -0.01 1.07 -21.49
CA GLU A 277 0.27 1.54 -20.13
C GLU A 277 0.71 0.39 -19.22
N VAL A 278 1.77 0.62 -18.43
CA VAL A 278 2.21 -0.27 -17.35
C VAL A 278 2.14 0.49 -16.04
N ARG A 279 1.38 -0.05 -15.08
CA ARG A 279 1.16 0.49 -13.75
C ARG A 279 1.82 -0.42 -12.72
N PHE A 280 2.87 0.08 -12.09
CA PHE A 280 3.55 -0.60 -11.00
C PHE A 280 2.88 -0.22 -9.68
N TYR A 281 2.33 -1.18 -8.96
CA TYR A 281 1.63 -0.96 -7.67
C TYR A 281 2.47 -1.47 -6.51
N HIS A 282 2.64 -0.61 -5.51
CA HIS A 282 3.31 -1.02 -4.28
C HIS A 282 2.58 -0.54 -3.04
N LEU A 283 2.68 -1.34 -1.98
CA LEU A 283 2.13 -1.03 -0.66
C LEU A 283 3.22 -0.45 0.25
N ASN A 284 4.41 -1.05 0.25
CA ASN A 284 5.52 -0.54 1.05
C ASN A 284 6.19 0.62 0.32
N LYS A 285 6.57 1.66 1.06
CA LYS A 285 7.23 2.83 0.44
C LYS A 285 8.56 2.51 -0.23
N ASN A 286 9.28 1.47 0.22
CA ASN A 286 10.61 1.10 -0.29
C ASN A 286 10.56 0.20 -1.53
N ASP A 287 9.38 -0.32 -1.89
CA ASP A 287 9.21 -1.13 -3.08
C ASP A 287 9.48 -0.29 -4.34
N PHE A 288 10.00 -0.95 -5.38
CA PHE A 288 10.41 -0.33 -6.64
C PHE A 288 11.42 0.83 -6.50
N ALA A 289 12.21 0.86 -5.43
CA ALA A 289 13.28 1.86 -5.26
C ALA A 289 14.23 1.95 -6.47
N GLY A 290 14.53 0.81 -7.12
CA GLY A 290 15.32 0.77 -8.36
C GLY A 290 14.68 1.52 -9.53
N ILE A 291 13.35 1.44 -9.68
CA ILE A 291 12.60 2.19 -10.71
C ILE A 291 12.67 3.69 -10.41
N TYR A 292 12.46 4.10 -9.16
CA TYR A 292 12.59 5.51 -8.77
C TYR A 292 14.00 6.07 -9.02
N LYS A 293 15.03 5.29 -8.71
CA LYS A 293 16.43 5.65 -8.94
C LYS A 293 16.72 5.80 -10.44
N SER A 294 16.39 4.78 -11.23
CA SER A 294 16.63 4.77 -12.68
C SER A 294 15.97 5.99 -13.37
N TYR A 295 14.73 6.32 -12.99
CA TYR A 295 14.07 7.51 -13.52
C TYR A 295 14.76 8.82 -13.12
N ALA A 296 15.20 8.93 -11.87
CA ALA A 296 15.93 10.11 -11.42
C ALA A 296 17.26 10.28 -12.15
N ASP A 297 17.98 9.19 -12.40
CA ASP A 297 19.22 9.19 -13.18
C ASP A 297 18.96 9.68 -14.61
N GLN A 298 17.83 9.28 -15.23
CA GLN A 298 17.43 9.79 -16.56
C GLN A 298 17.15 11.30 -16.55
N ILE A 299 16.43 11.82 -15.54
CA ILE A 299 16.20 13.27 -15.41
C ILE A 299 17.53 14.01 -15.27
N ILE A 300 18.44 13.52 -14.45
CA ILE A 300 19.75 14.14 -14.24
C ILE A 300 20.55 14.17 -15.55
N ALA A 301 20.57 13.06 -16.28
CA ALA A 301 21.24 12.97 -17.57
C ALA A 301 20.61 13.86 -18.64
N ALA A 302 19.29 14.06 -18.61
CA ALA A 302 18.58 14.93 -19.56
C ALA A 302 18.79 16.43 -19.28
N TYR A 303 19.02 16.80 -18.02
CA TYR A 303 19.21 18.19 -17.58
C TYR A 303 20.53 18.39 -16.81
N PRO A 304 21.70 18.06 -17.40
CA PRO A 304 22.96 18.04 -16.67
C PRO A 304 23.32 19.42 -16.11
N ASN A 305 23.01 20.50 -16.86
CA ASN A 305 23.22 21.90 -16.50
C ASN A 305 22.38 22.35 -15.28
N PHE A 306 21.22 21.72 -15.05
CA PHE A 306 20.37 21.98 -13.89
C PHE A 306 21.00 21.47 -12.60
N PHE A 307 21.74 20.37 -12.68
CA PHE A 307 22.38 19.72 -11.53
C PHE A 307 23.86 20.05 -11.37
N THR A 308 24.49 20.74 -12.33
CA THR A 308 25.94 21.04 -12.27
C THR A 308 26.28 21.93 -11.07
N ASP A 309 25.41 22.88 -10.72
CA ASP A 309 25.57 23.73 -9.53
C ASP A 309 25.35 22.97 -8.20
N ILE A 310 24.69 21.80 -8.24
CA ILE A 310 24.41 20.95 -7.07
C ILE A 310 25.50 19.90 -6.87
N ILE A 311 26.04 19.33 -7.96
CA ILE A 311 27.01 18.23 -7.95
C ILE A 311 28.43 18.69 -7.55
N GLN A 312 28.78 19.96 -7.73
CA GLN A 312 30.11 20.50 -7.42
C GLN A 312 30.43 20.66 -5.91
N SER A 313 29.55 20.22 -5.01
CA SER A 313 29.82 20.19 -3.57
C SER A 313 30.21 18.76 -3.16
N ASP A 314 31.47 18.54 -2.76
CA ASP A 314 31.99 17.23 -2.30
C ASP A 314 31.22 16.63 -1.10
N ALA A 315 30.51 17.46 -0.35
CA ALA A 315 29.59 17.03 0.71
C ALA A 315 28.36 16.29 0.19
N TYR A 316 27.96 16.53 -1.07
CA TYR A 316 26.74 16.00 -1.66
C TYR A 316 26.93 14.60 -2.23
N ASN A 317 28.09 14.24 -2.78
CA ASN A 317 28.31 12.87 -3.29
C ASN A 317 28.13 11.81 -2.18
N ASN A 318 28.54 12.12 -0.95
CA ASN A 318 28.37 11.21 0.20
C ASN A 318 26.94 11.20 0.76
N GLN A 319 26.22 12.34 0.75
CA GLN A 319 24.81 12.41 1.18
C GLN A 319 23.82 11.94 0.11
N TYR A 320 24.11 12.11 -1.17
CA TYR A 320 23.28 11.64 -2.27
C TYR A 320 23.41 10.14 -2.48
N LEU A 321 24.65 9.61 -2.41
CA LEU A 321 24.85 8.16 -2.34
C LEU A 321 24.26 7.57 -1.06
N SER A 322 24.19 8.31 0.05
CA SER A 322 23.46 7.84 1.23
C SER A 322 21.94 7.90 1.03
N VAL A 323 21.38 8.90 0.35
CA VAL A 323 19.95 8.96 -0.03
C VAL A 323 19.55 7.79 -0.94
N ILE A 324 20.40 7.45 -1.91
CA ILE A 324 20.26 6.29 -2.80
C ILE A 324 20.46 4.99 -2.02
N LYS A 325 21.52 4.87 -1.19
CA LYS A 325 21.81 3.65 -0.40
C LYS A 325 20.82 3.42 0.74
N MET A 326 20.17 4.46 1.26
CA MET A 326 19.24 4.39 2.41
C MET A 326 17.78 4.23 1.97
N GLY A 327 17.49 4.12 0.67
CA GLY A 327 16.15 3.79 0.19
C GLY A 327 15.12 4.88 0.43
N TYR A 328 15.49 6.16 0.33
CA TYR A 328 14.53 7.27 0.44
C TYR A 328 13.77 7.47 -0.89
N SER A 329 13.07 6.43 -1.32
CA SER A 329 12.15 6.42 -2.47
C SER A 329 11.15 7.57 -2.43
N SER A 330 10.61 7.93 -1.26
CA SER A 330 9.66 9.04 -1.08
C SER A 330 10.29 10.42 -1.33
N LEU A 331 11.59 10.56 -1.05
CA LEU A 331 12.33 11.80 -1.29
C LEU A 331 12.60 11.97 -2.77
N MET A 332 13.02 10.89 -3.43
CA MET A 332 13.23 10.87 -4.88
C MET A 332 11.93 11.03 -5.66
N GLN A 333 10.84 10.41 -5.20
CA GLN A 333 9.47 10.63 -5.70
C GLN A 333 9.10 12.11 -5.68
N LYS A 334 9.26 12.76 -4.53
CA LYS A 334 8.91 14.17 -4.34
C LYS A 334 9.80 15.07 -5.18
N LEU A 335 11.11 14.83 -5.16
CA LEU A 335 12.06 15.58 -5.99
C LEU A 335 11.74 15.47 -7.49
N CYS A 336 11.45 14.26 -7.99
CA CYS A 336 11.09 14.05 -9.39
C CYS A 336 9.75 14.70 -9.76
N ALA A 337 8.73 14.59 -8.90
CA ALA A 337 7.42 15.21 -9.11
C ALA A 337 7.53 16.75 -9.19
N GLU A 338 8.29 17.34 -8.28
CA GLU A 338 8.51 18.79 -8.18
C GLU A 338 9.35 19.32 -9.36
N ILE A 339 10.42 18.61 -9.75
CA ILE A 339 11.22 18.96 -10.93
C ILE A 339 10.37 18.88 -12.21
N THR A 340 9.55 17.83 -12.35
CA THR A 340 8.65 17.67 -13.51
C THR A 340 7.61 18.79 -13.57
N GLN A 341 7.09 19.24 -12.42
CA GLN A 341 6.15 20.34 -12.35
C GLN A 341 6.81 21.69 -12.65
N ALA A 342 8.03 21.91 -12.15
CA ALA A 342 8.80 23.13 -12.38
C ALA A 342 9.25 23.27 -13.86
N LEU A 343 9.74 22.18 -14.48
CA LEU A 343 10.13 22.17 -15.89
C LEU A 343 8.95 22.41 -16.85
N LYS A 344 7.72 22.08 -16.45
CA LYS A 344 6.51 22.42 -17.21
C LYS A 344 6.11 23.90 -17.10
N ALA A 345 6.60 24.59 -16.08
CA ALA A 345 6.21 25.96 -15.76
C ALA A 345 7.23 27.01 -16.22
N ASP A 346 8.52 26.66 -16.33
CA ASP A 346 9.60 27.58 -16.71
C ASP A 346 10.89 26.82 -17.08
N GLU A 347 11.48 27.05 -18.26
CA GLU A 347 12.71 26.38 -18.69
C GLU A 347 13.98 26.90 -17.97
N ASP A 348 13.91 28.07 -17.33
CA ASP A 348 15.05 28.72 -16.65
C ASP A 348 15.12 28.45 -15.13
N PHE A 349 14.39 27.44 -14.64
CA PHE A 349 14.40 27.10 -13.23
C PHE A 349 15.79 26.62 -12.75
N ARG A 350 16.30 27.21 -11.66
CA ARG A 350 17.53 26.76 -10.97
C ARG A 350 17.35 26.70 -9.45
N PHE A 351 17.82 25.63 -8.84
CA PHE A 351 17.98 25.57 -7.38
C PHE A 351 19.25 26.29 -6.96
N SER A 352 19.20 26.98 -5.82
CA SER A 352 20.36 27.66 -5.24
C SER A 352 20.97 26.91 -4.06
N GLU A 353 20.21 26.01 -3.43
CA GLU A 353 20.67 25.16 -2.34
C GLU A 353 19.73 23.96 -2.18
N ILE A 354 20.27 22.75 -2.10
CA ILE A 354 19.52 21.56 -1.64
C ILE A 354 20.28 20.98 -0.44
N LYS A 355 19.66 20.98 0.74
CA LYS A 355 20.20 20.40 1.97
C LYS A 355 19.28 19.33 2.50
N ILE A 356 19.85 18.25 3.00
CA ILE A 356 19.13 17.22 3.74
C ILE A 356 19.66 17.22 5.16
N ASP A 357 18.80 17.54 6.11
CA ASP A 357 19.14 17.59 7.52
C ASP A 357 18.14 16.74 8.29
N SER A 358 18.60 15.68 8.95
CA SER A 358 17.78 14.88 9.88
C SER A 358 16.40 14.43 9.34
N ASN A 359 16.34 13.91 8.09
CA ASN A 359 15.14 13.52 7.33
C ASN A 359 14.33 14.66 6.66
N GLU A 360 14.80 15.90 6.74
CA GLU A 360 14.13 17.05 6.14
C GLU A 360 14.85 17.49 4.84
N LEU A 361 14.12 17.51 3.72
CA LEU A 361 14.59 18.11 2.48
C LEU A 361 14.35 19.62 2.51
N ARG A 362 15.43 20.38 2.51
CA ARG A 362 15.41 21.83 2.38
C ARG A 362 15.89 22.22 1.00
N VAL A 363 14.97 22.80 0.23
CA VAL A 363 15.25 23.26 -1.13
C VAL A 363 15.09 24.78 -1.16
N LYS A 364 16.12 25.50 -1.60
CA LYS A 364 16.04 26.93 -1.91
C LYS A 364 16.24 27.13 -3.40
N SER A 365 15.47 28.05 -3.97
CA SER A 365 15.67 28.51 -5.34
C SER A 365 16.03 30.00 -5.36
N ARG A 366 16.85 30.39 -6.34
CA ARG A 366 17.15 31.78 -6.70
C ARG A 366 16.04 32.43 -7.53
N THR A 367 14.97 31.70 -7.86
CA THR A 367 13.87 32.25 -8.65
C THR A 367 13.07 33.27 -7.84
N ASN A 368 12.77 34.42 -8.46
CA ASN A 368 11.82 35.40 -7.95
C ASN A 368 10.36 35.01 -8.29
N ASN A 369 10.15 33.87 -8.94
CA ASN A 369 8.83 33.38 -9.29
C ASN A 369 8.07 32.97 -8.02
N GLN A 370 7.05 33.76 -7.67
CA GLN A 370 6.25 33.60 -6.44
C GLN A 370 5.50 32.26 -6.39
N PHE A 371 5.13 31.69 -7.54
CA PHE A 371 4.50 30.38 -7.61
C PHE A 371 5.46 29.28 -7.15
N ILE A 372 6.70 29.34 -7.64
CA ILE A 372 7.74 28.37 -7.29
C ILE A 372 8.18 28.52 -5.83
N GLN A 373 8.28 29.75 -5.33
CA GLN A 373 8.52 30.00 -3.90
C GLN A 373 7.38 29.43 -3.02
N GLY A 374 6.12 29.51 -3.48
CA GLY A 374 4.97 28.87 -2.82
C GLY A 374 5.02 27.33 -2.85
N LEU A 375 5.50 26.75 -3.95
CA LEU A 375 5.71 25.31 -4.11
C LEU A 375 6.77 24.80 -3.12
N LEU A 376 7.91 25.49 -3.03
CA LEU A 376 9.01 25.17 -2.10
C LEU A 376 8.60 25.28 -0.64
N GLN A 377 7.80 26.29 -0.28
CA GLN A 377 7.24 26.41 1.07
C GLN A 377 6.25 25.28 1.41
N THR A 378 5.53 24.76 0.41
CA THR A 378 4.63 23.61 0.57
C THR A 378 5.41 22.32 0.79
N VAL A 379 6.52 22.13 0.06
CA VAL A 379 7.45 21.02 0.24
C VAL A 379 8.03 20.98 1.66
N MET A 380 8.40 22.14 2.22
CA MET A 380 8.91 22.28 3.59
C MET A 380 7.82 22.03 4.66
N LYS A 381 6.57 22.47 4.42
CA LYS A 381 5.46 22.28 5.37
C LYS A 381 4.96 20.84 5.45
N LEU A 382 5.12 20.04 4.40
CA LEU A 382 4.71 18.63 4.34
C LEU A 382 5.71 17.66 5.00
N ASN A 383 6.78 18.17 5.63
CA ASN A 383 7.80 17.38 6.34
C ASN A 383 7.72 17.53 7.88
N ASN A 384 6.66 18.15 8.41
CA ASN A 384 6.35 18.18 9.85
C ASN A 384 5.17 17.29 10.19
#